data_AF-A0A526YXW1-F1
#
_entry.id   AF-A0A526YXW1-F1
#
_cell.length_a   1.000
_cell.length_b   1.000
_cell.length_c   1.000
_cell.angle_alpha   90.00
_cell.angle_beta   90.00
_cell.angle_gamma   90.00
#
_symmetry.space_group_name_H-M   'P 1'
#
loop_
_entity.id
_entity.type
_entity.pdbx_description
1 polymer ?
#
loop_
_entity_poly.entity_id
_entity_poly.type
_entity_poly.pdbx_seq_one_letter_code
_entity_poly.pdbx_strand_id
1 'polypeptide(L)'
;GVEIEVRRRIQVIKARREVIVAASSINSPKVLMLSGIGPAQHLREYGIPVIADRPGVGRNLQDHMELYIQQESTQPITLNSVLNPFSKALIGAQWLFFKSGLGATNHFEAAA
;
A
#
# COMPACT_ATOMS: atom_id res chain seq x y z
N GLY A 1 -4.98 20.04 -13.41
CA GLY A 1 -5.59 19.92 -12.07
C GLY A 1 -5.95 18.47 -11.84
N VAL A 2 -6.62 18.15 -10.74
CA VAL A 2 -7.13 16.79 -10.46
C VAL A 2 -8.61 16.86 -10.12
N GLU A 3 -9.36 15.86 -10.55
CA GLU A 3 -10.74 15.64 -10.12
C GLU A 3 -10.75 14.64 -8.97
N ILE A 4 -11.47 14.96 -7.89
CA ILE A 4 -11.61 14.07 -6.73
C ILE A 4 -13.07 14.02 -6.27
N GLU A 5 -13.45 12.90 -5.65
CA GLU A 5 -14.72 12.75 -4.96
C GLU A 5 -14.52 12.92 -3.45
N VAL A 6 -15.19 13.91 -2.85
CA VAL A 6 -15.20 14.14 -1.40
C VAL A 6 -16.63 14.19 -0.92
N ARG A 7 -17.00 13.29 0.01
CA ARG A 7 -18.38 13.21 0.55
C ARG A 7 -19.45 13.13 -0.55
N ARG A 8 -19.21 12.31 -1.58
CA ARG A 8 -20.09 12.14 -2.76
C ARG A 8 -20.28 13.39 -3.62
N ARG A 9 -19.34 14.33 -3.54
CA ARG A 9 -19.31 15.51 -4.40
C ARG A 9 -18.02 15.51 -5.21
N ILE A 10 -18.16 15.66 -6.52
CA ILE A 10 -17.04 15.82 -7.43
C ILE A 10 -16.54 17.26 -7.31
N GLN A 11 -15.23 17.42 -7.14
CA GLN A 11 -14.57 18.71 -7.11
C GLN A 11 -13.27 18.67 -7.91
N VAL A 12 -12.95 19.79 -8.58
CA VAL A 12 -11.72 19.95 -9.36
C VAL A 12 -10.74 20.83 -8.59
N ILE A 13 -9.59 20.26 -8.22
CA ILE A 13 -8.48 21.00 -7.63
C ILE A 13 -7.53 21.45 -8.74
N LYS A 14 -7.33 22.77 -8.86
CA LYS A 14 -6.41 23.35 -9.86
C LYS A 14 -4.97 23.33 -9.35
N ALA A 15 -4.02 23.11 -10.26
CA ALA A 15 -2.59 23.22 -10.00
C ALA A 15 -2.01 24.32 -10.90
N ARG A 16 -1.21 25.24 -10.34
CA ARG A 16 -0.64 26.37 -11.10
C ARG A 16 0.58 26.00 -11.95
N ARG A 17 1.28 24.94 -11.57
CA ARG A 17 2.51 24.49 -12.21
C ARG A 17 2.34 23.06 -12.71
N GLU A 18 2.34 22.11 -11.78
CA GLU A 18 2.45 20.68 -12.11
C GLU A 18 1.56 19.83 -11.21
N VAL A 19 1.33 18.59 -11.65
CA VAL A 19 0.67 17.53 -10.87
C VAL A 19 1.61 16.35 -10.80
N ILE A 20 1.93 15.90 -9.59
CA ILE A 20 2.78 14.73 -9.35
C ILE A 20 1.87 13.54 -9.01
N VAL A 21 2.00 12.44 -9.76
CA VAL A 21 1.27 11.19 -9.49
C VAL A 21 2.14 10.29 -8.62
N ALA A 22 1.73 10.11 -7.37
CA ALA A 22 2.42 9.28 -6.37
C ALA A 22 1.45 8.29 -5.72
N ALA A 23 0.72 7.52 -6.54
CA ALA A 23 -0.39 6.66 -6.11
C ALA A 23 0.01 5.16 -6.08
N SER A 24 1.26 4.84 -5.74
CA SER A 24 1.84 3.48 -5.77
C SER A 24 2.02 2.88 -7.18
N SER A 25 2.67 1.71 -7.24
CA SER A 25 2.85 0.91 -8.47
C SER A 25 1.53 0.44 -9.09
N ILE A 26 0.46 0.33 -8.30
CA ILE A 26 -0.85 -0.15 -8.76
C ILE A 26 -1.75 1.00 -9.19
N ASN A 27 -1.91 2.07 -8.37
CA ASN A 27 -2.89 3.11 -8.71
C ASN A 27 -2.32 4.22 -9.60
N SER A 28 -1.00 4.46 -9.62
CA SER A 28 -0.43 5.45 -10.54
C SER A 28 -0.71 5.13 -12.02
N PRO A 29 -0.47 3.91 -12.55
CA PRO A 29 -0.83 3.61 -13.93
C PRO A 29 -2.34 3.63 -14.16
N LYS A 30 -3.16 3.25 -13.16
CA LYS A 30 -4.62 3.37 -13.25
C LYS A 30 -5.07 4.82 -13.43
N VAL A 31 -4.55 5.74 -12.62
CA VAL A 31 -4.89 7.17 -12.71
C VAL A 31 -4.44 7.75 -14.04
N LEU A 32 -3.24 7.38 -14.53
CA LEU A 32 -2.76 7.79 -15.85
C LEU A 32 -3.69 7.30 -16.96
N MET A 33 -4.07 6.02 -16.94
CA MET A 33 -4.97 5.45 -17.96
C MET A 33 -6.36 6.07 -17.92
N LEU A 34 -6.95 6.27 -16.73
CA LEU A 34 -8.23 6.99 -16.57
C LEU A 34 -8.15 8.45 -17.04
N SER A 35 -6.95 9.03 -17.05
CA SER A 35 -6.66 10.36 -17.58
C SER A 35 -6.28 10.35 -19.07
N GLY A 36 -6.44 9.23 -19.78
CA GLY A 36 -6.13 9.11 -21.21
C GLY A 36 -4.65 8.92 -21.56
N ILE A 37 -3.82 8.55 -20.59
CA ILE A 37 -2.37 8.32 -20.77
C ILE A 37 -2.08 6.82 -20.58
N GLY A 38 -1.82 6.09 -21.65
CA GLY A 38 -1.61 4.64 -21.60
C GLY A 38 -1.68 3.96 -22.98
N PRO A 39 -1.74 2.62 -23.05
CA PRO A 39 -1.80 1.91 -24.32
C PRO A 39 -3.05 2.28 -25.11
N ALA A 40 -2.91 2.93 -26.27
CA ALA A 40 -4.02 3.57 -26.94
C ALA A 40 -5.15 2.62 -27.35
N GLN A 41 -4.84 1.37 -27.73
CA GLN A 41 -5.88 0.36 -28.02
C GLN A 41 -6.70 0.03 -26.77
N HIS A 42 -6.04 -0.24 -25.65
CA HIS A 42 -6.69 -0.54 -24.38
C HIS A 42 -7.58 0.63 -23.94
N LEU A 43 -7.09 1.87 -24.04
CA LEU A 43 -7.91 3.04 -23.71
C LEU A 43 -9.17 3.15 -24.58
N ARG A 44 -9.04 2.90 -25.90
CA ARG A 44 -10.18 2.90 -26.83
C ARG A 44 -11.19 1.79 -26.53
N GLU A 45 -10.74 0.61 -26.14
CA GLU A 45 -11.62 -0.52 -25.74
C GLU A 45 -12.57 -0.13 -24.59
N TYR A 46 -12.14 0.76 -23.70
CA TYR A 46 -12.94 1.26 -22.57
C TYR A 46 -13.56 2.64 -22.83
N GLY A 47 -13.55 3.14 -24.06
CA GLY A 47 -14.15 4.42 -24.42
C GLY A 47 -13.43 5.64 -23.81
N ILE A 48 -12.16 5.50 -23.41
CA ILE A 48 -11.36 6.58 -22.84
C ILE A 48 -10.65 7.34 -23.97
N PRO A 49 -10.80 8.67 -24.07
CA PRO A 49 -10.05 9.47 -25.03
C PRO A 49 -8.54 9.34 -24.83
N VAL A 50 -7.80 9.11 -25.91
CA VAL A 50 -6.34 8.98 -25.86
C VAL A 50 -5.70 10.37 -25.91
N ILE A 51 -5.11 10.80 -24.80
CA ILE A 51 -4.29 12.03 -24.72
C ILE A 51 -2.85 11.72 -25.11
N ALA A 52 -2.31 10.59 -24.64
CA ALA A 52 -0.96 10.16 -24.99
C ALA A 52 -0.88 8.63 -25.05
N ASP A 53 -0.48 8.10 -26.21
CA ASP A 53 -0.21 6.68 -26.37
C ASP A 53 1.11 6.31 -25.69
N ARG A 54 1.01 5.65 -24.54
CA ARG A 54 2.13 5.22 -23.71
C ARG A 54 2.00 3.73 -23.39
N PRO A 55 2.46 2.83 -24.30
CA PRO A 55 2.23 1.39 -24.15
C PRO A 55 2.92 0.76 -22.92
N GLY A 56 3.89 1.44 -22.31
CA GLY A 56 4.54 0.99 -21.07
C GLY A 56 3.76 1.26 -19.78
N VAL A 57 2.73 2.14 -19.80
CA VAL A 57 1.93 2.43 -18.61
C VAL A 57 1.16 1.17 -18.20
N GLY A 58 1.30 0.77 -16.93
CA GLY A 58 0.68 -0.44 -16.39
C GLY A 58 1.40 -1.75 -16.78
N ARG A 59 2.58 -1.67 -17.39
CA ARG A 59 3.43 -2.84 -17.71
C ARG A 59 4.65 -2.87 -16.77
N ASN A 60 5.40 -3.97 -16.85
CA ASN A 60 6.60 -4.18 -16.04
C ASN A 60 6.33 -4.08 -14.52
N LEU A 61 5.18 -4.59 -14.06
CA LEU A 61 4.95 -4.79 -12.64
C LEU A 61 5.91 -5.86 -12.15
N GLN A 62 6.67 -5.54 -11.11
CA GLN A 62 7.58 -6.43 -10.44
C GLN A 62 7.25 -6.43 -8.96
N ASP A 63 7.48 -7.56 -8.32
CA ASP A 63 7.30 -7.74 -6.89
C ASP A 63 8.35 -8.74 -6.38
N HIS A 64 8.56 -8.76 -5.07
CA HIS A 64 9.35 -9.78 -4.42
C HIS A 64 8.43 -10.93 -4.02
N MET A 65 8.66 -12.11 -4.59
CA MET A 65 7.92 -13.31 -4.21
C MET A 65 8.29 -13.71 -2.78
N GLU A 66 7.28 -13.85 -1.92
CA GLU A 66 7.45 -14.24 -0.52
C GLU A 66 6.95 -15.67 -0.27
N LEU A 67 7.67 -16.42 0.56
CA LEU A 67 7.28 -17.74 1.05
C LEU A 67 7.34 -17.76 2.57
N TYR A 68 6.24 -18.19 3.21
CA TYR A 68 6.18 -18.39 4.65
C TYR A 68 6.52 -19.83 5.00
N ILE A 69 7.63 -20.03 5.72
CA ILE A 69 8.00 -21.31 6.33
C ILE A 69 7.80 -21.16 7.83
N GLN A 70 6.91 -21.97 8.40
CA GLN A 70 6.60 -21.95 9.82
C GLN A 70 7.10 -23.24 10.48
N GLN A 71 7.72 -23.10 11.64
CA GLN A 71 8.21 -24.21 12.46
C GLN A 71 7.72 -24.03 13.90
N GLU A 72 7.33 -25.12 14.54
CA GLU A 72 6.94 -25.09 15.94
C GLU A 72 8.17 -24.83 16.83
N SER A 73 8.02 -23.90 17.76
CA SER A 73 9.04 -23.68 18.79
C SER A 73 8.85 -24.69 19.91
N THR A 74 9.92 -25.38 20.28
CA THR A 74 9.93 -26.31 21.43
C THR A 74 9.81 -25.61 22.78
N GLN A 75 9.87 -24.28 22.80
CA GLN A 75 9.73 -23.45 24.00
C GLN A 75 8.62 -22.41 23.81
N PRO A 76 7.89 -22.02 24.87
CA PRO A 76 6.81 -21.03 24.79
C PRO A 76 7.34 -19.59 24.76
N ILE A 77 8.37 -19.31 23.95
CA ILE A 77 9.05 -17.99 23.87
C ILE A 77 8.55 -17.14 22.69
N THR A 78 7.76 -17.72 21.79
CA THR A 78 7.23 -17.00 20.63
C THR A 78 6.10 -16.07 21.05
N LEU A 79 5.80 -15.09 20.19
CA LEU A 79 4.68 -14.17 20.41
C LEU A 79 3.35 -14.92 20.62
N ASN A 80 3.18 -16.09 20.00
CA ASN A 80 1.99 -16.93 20.13
C ASN A 80 1.61 -17.23 21.59
N SER A 81 2.61 -17.38 22.48
CA SER A 81 2.41 -17.65 23.91
C SER A 81 1.70 -16.52 24.68
N VAL A 82 1.74 -15.29 24.15
CA VAL A 82 1.26 -14.07 24.83
C VAL A 82 0.17 -13.32 24.03
N LEU A 83 -0.52 -14.01 23.11
CA LEU A 83 -1.59 -13.40 22.30
C LEU A 83 -2.97 -13.32 22.98
N ASN A 84 -3.10 -13.78 24.22
CA ASN A 84 -4.35 -13.68 24.98
C ASN A 84 -4.69 -12.20 25.30
N PRO A 85 -5.98 -11.85 25.51
CA PRO A 85 -6.39 -10.46 25.70
C PRO A 85 -5.71 -9.74 26.87
N PHE A 86 -5.46 -10.44 27.98
CA PHE A 86 -4.82 -9.85 29.17
C PHE A 86 -3.35 -9.49 28.89
N SER A 87 -2.60 -10.39 28.27
CA SER A 87 -1.20 -10.15 27.89
C SER A 87 -1.09 -9.02 26.87
N LYS A 88 -2.00 -8.97 25.89
CA LYS A 88 -2.08 -7.84 24.94
C LYS A 88 -2.34 -6.50 25.63
N ALA A 89 -3.21 -6.47 26.65
CA ALA A 89 -3.47 -5.25 27.42
C ALA A 89 -2.22 -4.80 28.19
N LEU A 90 -1.49 -5.72 28.83
CA LEU A 90 -0.23 -5.41 29.51
C LEU A 90 0.87 -4.94 28.55
N ILE A 91 1.01 -5.59 27.39
CA ILE A 91 1.94 -5.18 26.32
C ILE A 91 1.60 -3.77 25.85
N GLY A 92 0.31 -3.49 25.60
CA GLY A 92 -0.16 -2.17 25.22
C GLY A 92 0.13 -1.10 26.28
N ALA A 93 -0.10 -1.40 27.56
CA ALA A 93 0.21 -0.51 28.67
C ALA A 93 1.72 -0.24 28.78
N GLN A 94 2.56 -1.28 28.69
CA GLN A 94 4.01 -1.13 28.71
C GLN A 94 4.50 -0.22 27.57
N TRP A 95 4.01 -0.43 26.34
CA TRP A 95 4.34 0.42 25.21
C TRP A 95 3.80 1.85 25.38
N LEU A 96 2.59 2.01 25.91
CA LEU A 96 1.96 3.32 26.10
C LEU A 96 2.79 4.19 27.05
N PHE A 97 3.17 3.65 28.20
CA PHE A 97 3.84 4.39 29.28
C PHE A 97 5.36 4.42 29.18
N PHE A 98 5.98 3.37 28.63
CA PHE A 98 7.44 3.23 28.65
C PHE A 98 8.07 3.07 27.26
N LYS A 99 7.27 2.95 26.19
CA LYS A 99 7.74 2.78 24.80
C LYS A 99 8.70 1.60 24.63
N SER A 100 8.51 0.55 25.44
CA SER A 100 9.39 -0.61 25.50
C SER A 100 8.61 -1.94 25.38
N GLY A 101 9.34 -3.05 25.27
CA GLY A 101 8.78 -4.41 25.29
C GLY A 101 8.24 -4.86 23.93
N LEU A 102 7.41 -5.91 23.94
CA LEU A 102 6.90 -6.56 22.72
C LEU A 102 6.08 -5.63 21.81
N GLY A 103 5.50 -4.56 22.36
CA GLY A 103 4.79 -3.55 21.55
C GLY A 103 5.71 -2.62 20.76
N ALA A 104 7.03 -2.69 20.97
CA ALA A 104 8.03 -1.84 20.34
C ALA A 104 8.93 -2.57 19.31
N THR A 105 8.69 -3.85 19.02
CA THR A 105 9.43 -4.63 18.01
C THR A 105 8.56 -4.93 16.79
N ASN A 106 9.19 -5.09 15.62
CA ASN A 106 8.55 -5.60 14.40
C ASN A 106 8.51 -7.15 14.37
N HIS A 107 9.19 -7.82 15.30
CA HIS A 107 9.31 -9.27 15.46
C HIS A 107 10.06 -9.99 14.34
N PHE A 108 10.84 -9.28 13.51
CA PHE A 108 11.70 -9.84 12.48
C PHE A 108 13.16 -9.91 12.96
N GLU A 109 13.47 -10.92 13.78
CA GLU A 109 14.79 -11.05 14.43
C GLU A 109 15.77 -11.96 13.66
N ALA A 110 15.30 -12.66 12.62
CA ALA A 110 16.04 -13.74 11.94
C ALA A 110 16.64 -13.34 10.58
N ALA A 111 16.64 -12.06 10.22
CA ALA A 111 17.26 -11.57 9.00
C ALA A 111 17.79 -10.15 9.23
N ALA A 112 19.06 -10.05 9.59
CA ALA A 112 19.85 -8.81 9.53
C ALA A 112 20.76 -8.87 8.30
#